data_AF-A0AAV7IL61-F1
#
_entry.id   AF-A0AAV7IL61-F1
#
_cell.length_a   1.000
_cell.length_b   1.000
_cell.length_c   1.000
_cell.angle_alpha   90.00
_cell.angle_beta   90.00
_cell.angle_gamma   90.00
#
_symmetry.space_group_name_H-M   'P 1'
#
loop_
_entity.id
_entity.type
_entity.pdbx_description
1 polymer ?
#
loop_
_entity_poly.entity_id
_entity_poly.type
_entity_poly.pdbx_seq_one_letter_code
_entity_poly.pdbx_strand_id
1 'polypeptide(L)'
;MREPFKQLLVQGMVMGKSFRVKGSGKYLKSDQVEKVGKNFVEKETKLPVVVTWEKMSKSKHNGVDPVEMFRKYGTDTIRLIMLVDVAPTSSRNWLDA
;
A
#
# COMPACT_ATOMS: atom_id res chain seq x y z
N MET A 1 -29.87 28.34 2.66
CA MET A 1 -28.57 27.71 2.97
C MET A 1 -27.66 27.93 1.76
N ARG A 2 -26.45 28.48 1.93
CA ARG A 2 -25.49 28.70 0.84
C ARG A 2 -24.50 27.54 0.79
N GLU A 3 -24.20 27.04 -0.39
CA GLU A 3 -23.22 25.96 -0.61
C GLU A 3 -21.81 26.40 -0.15
N PRO A 4 -21.14 25.67 0.77
CA PRO A 4 -19.83 26.06 1.30
C PRO A 4 -18.65 25.81 0.35
N PHE A 5 -18.77 24.93 -0.66
CA PHE A 5 -17.68 24.57 -1.56
C PHE A 5 -18.03 24.83 -3.03
N LYS A 6 -17.23 25.66 -3.71
CA LYS A 6 -17.37 25.87 -5.18
C LYS A 6 -16.91 24.65 -5.98
N GLN A 7 -15.94 23.91 -5.45
CA GLN A 7 -15.39 22.71 -6.07
C GLN A 7 -14.84 21.80 -4.97
N LEU A 8 -15.10 20.49 -5.11
CA LEU A 8 -14.54 19.43 -4.26
C LEU A 8 -13.76 18.47 -5.16
N LEU A 9 -12.48 18.30 -4.88
CA LEU A 9 -11.66 17.29 -5.53
C LEU A 9 -11.46 16.12 -4.56
N VAL A 10 -11.96 14.94 -4.92
CA VAL A 10 -11.78 13.73 -4.12
C VAL A 10 -10.59 12.95 -4.67
N GLN A 11 -9.54 12.86 -3.87
CA GLN A 11 -8.33 12.14 -4.25
C GLN A 11 -8.55 10.61 -4.27
N GLY A 12 -7.82 9.94 -5.16
CA GLY A 12 -7.73 8.49 -5.21
C GLY A 12 -7.02 7.89 -4.00
N MET A 13 -7.17 6.58 -3.82
CA MET A 13 -6.54 5.87 -2.70
C MET A 13 -5.11 5.44 -3.03
N VAL A 14 -4.25 5.44 -2.02
CA VAL A 14 -2.94 4.77 -2.10
C VAL A 14 -3.09 3.32 -1.66
N MET A 15 -2.65 2.42 -2.53
CA MET A 15 -2.73 0.98 -2.36
C MET A 15 -1.35 0.44 -1.99
N GLY A 16 -1.27 -0.37 -0.93
CA GLY A 16 -0.06 -1.07 -0.53
C GLY A 16 -0.18 -2.56 -0.85
N LYS A 17 0.96 -3.23 -1.02
CA LYS A 17 1.01 -4.69 -1.18
C LYS A 17 0.65 -5.36 0.15
N SER A 18 -0.48 -6.08 0.15
CA SER A 18 -0.99 -6.84 1.29
C SER A 18 -0.68 -8.32 1.13
N PHE A 19 -0.46 -8.98 2.27
CA PHE A 19 -0.21 -10.41 2.34
C PHE A 19 -1.27 -11.05 3.22
N ARG A 20 -1.94 -12.09 2.73
CA ARG A 20 -2.98 -12.81 3.46
C ARG A 20 -2.80 -14.31 3.37
N VAL A 21 -2.92 -15.01 4.49
CA VAL A 21 -2.96 -16.48 4.48
C VAL A 21 -4.21 -16.97 3.74
N LYS A 22 -4.01 -17.86 2.75
CA LYS A 22 -5.11 -18.49 2.00
C LYS A 22 -5.95 -19.35 2.94
N GLY A 23 -7.26 -19.14 2.95
CA GLY A 23 -8.19 -19.82 3.87
C GLY A 23 -8.58 -18.94 5.04
N SER A 24 -7.67 -18.68 5.98
CA SER A 24 -7.99 -17.89 7.18
C SER A 24 -8.20 -16.40 6.90
N GLY A 25 -7.56 -15.86 5.85
CA GLY A 25 -7.63 -14.43 5.53
C GLY A 25 -6.84 -13.52 6.48
N LYS A 26 -6.09 -14.09 7.45
CA LYS A 26 -5.20 -13.35 8.35
C LYS A 26 -4.19 -12.52 7.55
N TYR A 27 -4.11 -11.23 7.84
CA TYR A 27 -3.08 -10.36 7.28
C TYR A 27 -1.73 -10.62 7.95
N LEU A 28 -0.67 -10.58 7.14
CA LEU A 28 0.70 -10.76 7.56
C LEU A 28 1.50 -9.50 7.27
N LYS A 29 2.52 -9.26 8.09
CA LYS A 29 3.57 -8.30 7.76
C LYS A 29 4.46 -8.86 6.65
N SER A 30 5.10 -7.98 5.88
CA SER A 30 6.00 -8.38 4.79
C SER A 30 7.18 -9.25 5.26
N ASP A 31 7.70 -8.99 6.46
CA ASP A 31 8.78 -9.75 7.10
C ASP A 31 8.37 -11.16 7.55
N GLN A 32 7.08 -11.48 7.60
CA GLN A 32 6.54 -12.80 7.93
C GLN A 32 6.31 -13.69 6.70
N VAL A 33 6.57 -13.16 5.50
CA VAL A 33 6.30 -13.85 4.23
C VAL A 33 7.61 -14.25 3.55
N GLU A 34 7.61 -15.43 2.96
CA GLU A 34 8.72 -15.98 2.18
C GLU A 34 8.24 -16.28 0.75
N LYS A 35 9.07 -15.95 -0.24
CA LYS A 35 8.80 -16.27 -1.65
C LYS A 35 9.47 -17.60 -2.01
N VAL A 36 8.68 -18.59 -2.40
CA VAL A 36 9.14 -19.92 -2.82
C VAL A 36 8.79 -20.10 -4.29
N GLY A 37 9.79 -19.90 -5.16
CA GLY A 37 9.58 -19.88 -6.61
C GLY A 37 8.63 -18.76 -7.04
N LYS A 38 7.46 -19.14 -7.58
CA LYS A 38 6.40 -18.19 -7.98
C LYS A 38 5.35 -17.93 -6.89
N ASN A 39 5.40 -18.67 -5.78
CA ASN A 39 4.40 -18.61 -4.72
C ASN A 39 4.93 -17.87 -3.48
N PHE A 40 4.02 -17.49 -2.60
CA PHE A 40 4.34 -16.93 -1.29
C PHE A 40 3.79 -17.83 -0.19
N VAL A 41 4.53 -17.96 0.91
CA VAL A 41 4.14 -18.73 2.10
C VAL A 41 4.42 -17.95 3.38
N GLU A 42 3.68 -18.22 4.45
CA GLU A 42 3.99 -17.71 5.79
C GLU A 42 5.24 -18.42 6.32
N LYS A 43 6.20 -17.67 6.87
CA LYS A 43 7.50 -18.22 7.29
C LYS A 43 7.37 -19.32 8.34
N GLU A 44 6.48 -19.14 9.31
CA GLU A 44 6.30 -20.02 10.46
C GLU A 44 5.51 -21.29 10.11
N THR A 45 4.36 -21.13 9.46
CA THR A 45 3.41 -22.23 9.23
C THR A 45 3.57 -22.89 7.86
N LYS A 46 4.31 -22.25 6.95
CA LYS A 46 4.41 -22.59 5.52
C LYS A 46 3.07 -22.62 4.78
N LEU A 47 2.03 -22.01 5.35
CA LEU A 47 0.72 -21.90 4.70
C LEU A 47 0.81 -20.97 3.47
N PRO A 48 0.04 -21.25 2.39
CA PRO A 48 0.03 -20.41 1.20
C PRO A 48 -0.44 -18.98 1.50
N VAL A 49 0.23 -18.00 0.90
CA VAL A 49 -0.08 -16.57 1.06
C VAL A 49 -0.52 -15.97 -0.29
N VAL A 50 -1.61 -15.22 -0.26
CA VAL A 50 -2.13 -14.43 -1.37
C VAL A 50 -1.57 -13.02 -1.26
N VAL A 51 -1.09 -12.48 -2.38
CA VAL A 51 -0.54 -11.13 -2.47
C VAL A 51 -1.45 -10.26 -3.34
N THR A 52 -1.96 -9.17 -2.79
CA THR A 52 -2.91 -8.26 -3.46
C THR A 52 -2.54 -6.81 -3.22
N TRP A 53 -2.99 -5.90 -4.09
CA TRP A 53 -2.94 -4.46 -3.85
C TRP A 53 -4.22 -4.02 -3.17
N GLU A 54 -4.11 -3.43 -1.99
CA GLU A 54 -5.27 -2.99 -1.20
C GLU A 54 -5.02 -1.63 -0.57
N LYS A 55 -6.10 -0.90 -0.25
CA LYS A 55 -6.02 0.38 0.48
C LYS A 55 -5.08 0.25 1.67
N MET A 56 -4.12 1.15 1.78
CA MET A 56 -3.20 1.18 2.91
C MET A 56 -3.96 1.32 4.23
N SER A 57 -3.67 0.44 5.19
CA SER A 57 -4.21 0.53 6.55
C SER A 57 -3.32 -0.20 7.56
N LYS A 58 -3.41 0.22 8.84
CA LYS A 58 -2.72 -0.44 9.95
C LYS A 58 -3.12 -1.90 10.10
N SER A 59 -4.41 -2.22 9.90
CA SER A 59 -4.95 -3.58 10.00
C SER A 59 -4.47 -4.56 8.94
N LYS A 60 -3.95 -4.05 7.81
CA LYS A 60 -3.45 -4.86 6.70
C LYS A 60 -1.93 -4.97 6.66
N HIS A 61 -1.24 -4.27 7.55
CA HIS A 61 0.23 -4.22 7.62
C HIS A 61 0.91 -3.82 6.30
N ASN A 62 0.22 -3.00 5.49
CA ASN A 62 0.68 -2.58 4.16
C ASN A 62 0.88 -1.06 4.03
N GLY A 63 0.87 -0.34 5.15
CA GLY A 63 1.12 1.10 5.20
C GLY A 63 2.61 1.42 5.19
N VAL A 64 2.96 2.59 4.65
CA VAL A 64 4.32 3.13 4.61
C VAL A 64 4.40 4.35 5.49
N ASP A 65 5.46 4.48 6.28
CA ASP A 65 5.71 5.68 7.09
C ASP A 65 6.28 6.80 6.21
N PRO A 66 5.56 7.92 6.00
CA PRO A 66 6.06 9.01 5.19
C PRO A 66 7.34 9.64 5.76
N VAL A 67 7.54 9.63 7.08
CA VAL A 67 8.74 10.21 7.71
C VAL A 67 9.99 9.40 7.36
N GLU A 68 9.87 8.07 7.34
CA GLU A 68 10.94 7.18 6.89
C GLU A 68 11.26 7.44 5.41
N MET A 69 10.24 7.59 4.57
CA MET A 69 10.42 7.88 3.14
C MET A 69 11.08 9.25 2.90
N PHE A 70 10.73 10.28 3.66
CA PHE A 70 11.40 11.58 3.57
C PHE A 70 12.87 11.49 3.96
N ARG A 71 13.20 10.73 5.02
CA ARG A 71 14.59 10.52 5.43
C ARG A 71 15.39 9.76 4.39
N LYS A 72 14.76 8.79 3.72
CA LYS A 72 15.43 7.91 2.75
C LYS A 72 15.62 8.54 1.37
N TYR A 73 14.62 9.26 0.85
CA TYR A 73 14.61 9.74 -0.55
C TYR A 73 14.55 11.26 -0.70
N GLY A 74 14.29 12.00 0.37
CA GLY A 74 14.08 13.45 0.33
C GLY A 74 12.65 13.84 -0.09
N THR A 75 12.24 15.04 0.30
CA THR A 75 10.85 15.48 0.15
C THR A 75 10.43 15.64 -1.31
N ASP A 76 11.30 16.15 -2.16
CA ASP A 76 10.96 16.42 -3.57
C ASP A 76 10.78 15.13 -4.37
N THR A 77 11.61 14.12 -4.11
CA THR A 77 11.44 12.78 -4.70
C THR A 77 10.09 12.18 -4.33
N ILE A 78 9.68 12.28 -3.05
CA ILE A 78 8.38 11.76 -2.61
C ILE A 78 7.22 12.55 -3.21
N ARG A 79 7.32 13.88 -3.33
CA ARG A 79 6.30 14.69 -4.03
C ARG A 79 6.17 14.28 -5.49
N LEU A 80 7.30 14.09 -6.19
CA LEU A 80 7.29 13.65 -7.57
C LEU A 80 6.63 12.27 -7.67
N ILE A 81 7.08 11.29 -6.87
CA ILE A 81 6.48 9.95 -6.83
C ILE A 81 4.98 10.00 -6.56
N MET A 82 4.48 10.93 -5.75
CA MET A 82 3.04 11.06 -5.47
C MET A 82 2.22 11.65 -6.62
N LEU A 83 2.83 12.51 -7.44
CA LEU A 83 2.15 13.28 -8.49
C LEU A 83 2.26 12.64 -9.88
N VAL A 84 3.17 11.69 -10.06
CA VAL A 84 3.36 10.98 -11.34
C VAL A 84 2.44 9.76 -11.49
N ASP A 85 2.37 9.26 -12.72
CA ASP A 85 1.72 8.03 -13.19
C ASP A 85 0.19 8.00 -13.22
N VAL A 86 -0.50 8.69 -12.31
CA VAL A 86 -1.97 8.65 -12.24
C VAL A 86 -2.58 10.04 -12.02
N ALA A 87 -3.81 10.22 -12.52
CA ALA A 87 -4.59 11.41 -12.21
C ALA A 87 -4.89 11.50 -10.69
N PRO A 88 -5.05 12.71 -10.11
CA PRO A 88 -5.29 12.88 -8.67
C PRO A 88 -6.48 12.11 -8.11
N THR A 89 -7.49 11.83 -8.93
CA THR A 89 -8.73 11.12 -8.56
C THR A 89 -8.61 9.59 -8.68
N SER A 90 -7.54 9.09 -9.30
CA SER A 90 -7.33 7.66 -9.54
C SER A 90 -6.54 7.01 -8.41
N SER A 91 -6.92 5.79 -8.04
CA SER A 91 -6.13 5.00 -7.08
C SER A 91 -4.76 4.65 -7.66
N ARG A 92 -3.76 4.55 -6.78
CA ARG A 92 -2.37 4.26 -7.16
C ARG A 92 -1.75 3.17 -6.31
N ASN A 93 -0.90 2.36 -6.93
CA ASN A 93 -0.11 1.36 -6.21
C ASN A 93 1.19 2.00 -5.74
N TRP A 94 1.50 1.86 -4.46
CA TRP A 94 2.79 2.24 -3.92
C TRP A 94 3.84 1.20 -4.29
N LEU A 95 4.56 1.45 -5.37
CA LEU A 95 5.77 0.72 -5.72
C LEU A 95 6.87 1.23 -4.79
N ASP A 96 7.54 0.34 -4.04
CA ASP A 96 8.66 0.75 -3.20
C ASP A 96 9.66 1.55 -4.04
N ALA A 97 9.96 2.77 -3.58
CA ALA A 97 10.80 3.74 -4.29
C ALA A 97 12.25 3.26 -4.41
#